data_AF-A0A6N8AB36-F1
#
_entry.id   AF-A0A6N8AB36-F1
#
_cell.length_a   1.000
_cell.length_b   1.000
_cell.length_c   1.000
_cell.angle_alpha   90.00
_cell.angle_beta   90.00
_cell.angle_gamma   90.00
#
_symmetry.space_group_name_H-M   'P 1'
#
loop_
_entity.id
_entity.type
_entity.pdbx_description
1 polymer ?
#
loop_
_entity_poly.entity_id
_entity_poly.type
_entity_poly.pdbx_seq_one_letter_code
_entity_poly.pdbx_strand_id
1 'polypeptide(L)'
;MSDHVSTMTNAGPLFIDSRDAKRIRERITETYEDFVMATRSGRRFEARGIAILGLTGTGKSEGTMQALEALGMAETNAGDSERPFLKLDLGARATLKSLSAALLEELGWPARQKDSAEAMLRSSRNYMAKLNTKILVIDEIQHIRSTGKQDREDLQDFLKSLVKPRVGQIIPILIGMPEFNDVLASDGQLDRRYRKVRMSSFDPASDLARTIRVLKIVAENTGIALGASVMTQNFAARLMHAGMYAFGEICVWCQRAASKAYRSDADELVIAHFQDCYREEEDCVPALNPFIADDFETIKIKPQE
;
A
#
# COMPACT_ATOMS: atom_id res chain seq x y z
N MET A 1 -7.26 -24.44 14.86
CA MET A 1 -7.68 -23.04 15.16
C MET A 1 -6.69 -22.00 14.61
N SER A 2 -5.39 -22.30 14.44
CA SER A 2 -4.43 -21.38 13.78
C SER A 2 -4.68 -21.20 12.28
N ASP A 3 -5.10 -22.27 11.59
CA ASP A 3 -5.19 -22.26 10.12
C ASP A 3 -6.39 -21.47 9.56
N HIS A 4 -7.43 -21.25 10.38
CA HIS A 4 -8.62 -20.49 9.98
C HIS A 4 -8.48 -18.98 10.15
N VAL A 5 -7.61 -18.51 11.05
CA VAL A 5 -7.35 -17.08 11.22
C VAL A 5 -6.61 -16.51 10.00
N SER A 6 -5.68 -17.29 9.42
CA SER A 6 -4.97 -16.94 8.19
C SER A 6 -5.85 -16.93 6.94
N THR A 7 -6.96 -17.69 6.92
CA THR A 7 -7.93 -17.65 5.81
C THR A 7 -8.87 -16.44 5.90
N MET A 8 -9.17 -15.95 7.11
CA MET A 8 -10.01 -14.77 7.34
C MET A 8 -9.31 -13.44 7.02
N THR A 9 -7.98 -13.43 6.88
CA THR A 9 -7.20 -12.22 6.57
C THR A 9 -7.08 -11.93 5.08
N ASN A 10 -7.55 -12.82 4.20
CA ASN A 10 -7.33 -12.66 2.78
C ASN A 10 -8.33 -11.66 2.16
N ALA A 11 -8.06 -10.37 2.35
CA ALA A 11 -8.68 -9.29 1.58
C ALA A 11 -8.25 -9.32 0.10
N GLY A 12 -7.33 -10.22 -0.28
CA GLY A 12 -6.78 -10.40 -1.62
C GLY A 12 -7.83 -10.29 -2.72
N PRO A 13 -8.85 -11.17 -2.72
CA PRO A 13 -9.91 -11.17 -3.73
C PRO A 13 -10.72 -9.86 -3.79
N LEU A 14 -10.93 -9.18 -2.66
CA LEU A 14 -11.68 -7.92 -2.59
C LEU A 14 -10.92 -6.75 -3.24
N PHE A 15 -9.62 -6.68 -2.99
CA PHE A 15 -8.79 -5.61 -3.52
C PHE A 15 -8.61 -5.77 -5.03
N ILE A 16 -8.44 -7.00 -5.53
CA ILE A 16 -8.23 -7.35 -6.97
C ILE A 16 -9.27 -6.70 -7.89
N ASP A 17 -10.52 -6.56 -7.43
CA ASP A 17 -11.60 -6.01 -8.25
C ASP A 17 -11.79 -4.50 -8.15
N SER A 18 -11.06 -3.84 -7.26
CA SER A 18 -11.12 -2.38 -7.14
C SER A 18 -10.52 -1.69 -8.38
N ARG A 19 -11.12 -0.56 -8.78
CA ARG A 19 -10.61 0.27 -9.89
C ARG A 19 -9.14 0.64 -9.69
N ASP A 20 -8.73 0.96 -8.47
CA ASP A 20 -7.36 1.39 -8.19
C ASP A 20 -6.37 0.22 -8.18
N ALA A 21 -6.76 -0.96 -7.71
CA ALA A 21 -5.96 -2.18 -7.87
C ALA A 21 -5.68 -2.51 -9.33
N LYS A 22 -6.71 -2.43 -10.18
CA LYS A 22 -6.58 -2.65 -11.62
C LYS A 22 -5.59 -1.67 -12.23
N ARG A 23 -5.66 -0.39 -11.86
CA ARG A 23 -4.72 0.66 -12.31
C ARG A 23 -3.29 0.42 -11.82
N ILE A 24 -3.10 -0.02 -10.57
CA ILE A 24 -1.78 -0.40 -10.03
C ILE A 24 -1.22 -1.56 -10.85
N ARG A 25 -2.00 -2.63 -11.01
CA ARG A 25 -1.60 -3.85 -11.74
C ARG A 25 -1.26 -3.56 -13.19
N GLU A 26 -2.12 -2.85 -13.91
CA GLU A 26 -1.88 -2.40 -15.28
C GLU A 26 -0.57 -1.62 -15.38
N ARG A 27 -0.37 -0.65 -14.47
CA ARG A 27 0.81 0.20 -14.49
C ARG A 27 2.11 -0.56 -14.22
N ILE A 28 2.09 -1.47 -13.25
CA ILE A 28 3.24 -2.31 -12.91
C ILE A 28 3.55 -3.27 -14.05
N THR A 29 2.52 -3.93 -14.61
CA THR A 29 2.65 -4.87 -15.73
C THR A 29 3.26 -4.20 -16.96
N GLU A 30 2.68 -3.08 -17.43
CA GLU A 30 3.21 -2.33 -18.57
C GLU A 30 4.68 -1.94 -18.38
N THR A 31 5.03 -1.46 -17.18
CA THR A 31 6.39 -0.98 -16.89
C THR A 31 7.38 -2.14 -16.83
N TYR A 32 6.95 -3.29 -16.30
CA TYR A 32 7.75 -4.51 -16.27
C TYR A 32 7.97 -5.08 -17.67
N GLU A 33 6.93 -5.14 -18.49
CA GLU A 33 7.04 -5.59 -19.89
C GLU A 33 7.97 -4.68 -20.70
N ASP A 34 7.82 -3.35 -20.59
CA ASP A 34 8.73 -2.37 -21.21
C ASP A 34 10.20 -2.64 -20.81
N PHE A 35 10.44 -2.89 -19.52
CA PHE A 35 11.75 -3.19 -18.97
C PHE A 35 12.34 -4.50 -19.52
N VAL A 36 11.55 -5.58 -19.57
CA VAL A 36 11.97 -6.87 -20.10
C VAL A 36 12.31 -6.76 -21.59
N MET A 37 11.46 -6.08 -22.37
CA MET A 37 11.66 -5.89 -23.81
C MET A 37 12.92 -5.09 -24.11
N ALA A 38 13.17 -4.03 -23.34
CA ALA A 38 14.36 -3.22 -23.53
C ALA A 38 15.64 -3.97 -23.13
N THR A 39 15.59 -4.76 -22.06
CA THR A 39 16.70 -5.63 -21.64
C THR A 39 17.04 -6.67 -22.71
N ARG A 40 16.03 -7.34 -23.28
CA ARG A 40 16.21 -8.31 -24.39
C ARG A 40 16.77 -7.68 -25.66
N SER A 41 16.41 -6.42 -25.94
CA SER A 41 16.86 -5.70 -27.14
C SER A 41 18.27 -5.12 -27.03
N GLY A 42 18.96 -5.30 -25.89
CA GLY A 42 20.27 -4.68 -25.62
C GLY A 42 20.22 -3.15 -25.59
N ARG A 43 19.03 -2.55 -25.55
CA ARG A 43 18.86 -1.09 -25.51
C ARG A 43 19.05 -0.63 -24.07
N ARG A 44 19.70 0.52 -23.91
CA ARG A 44 19.65 1.24 -22.63
C ARG A 44 18.21 1.70 -22.42
N PHE A 45 17.46 0.97 -21.62
CA PHE A 45 16.13 1.36 -21.18
C PHE A 45 16.28 2.56 -20.25
N GLU A 46 15.56 3.66 -20.51
CA GLU A 46 15.29 4.59 -19.44
C GLU A 46 14.21 3.96 -18.55
N ALA A 47 14.63 3.38 -17.42
CA ALA A 47 13.68 2.79 -16.48
C ALA A 47 12.69 3.86 -16.06
N ARG A 48 11.41 3.53 -16.21
CA ARG A 48 10.34 4.33 -15.62
C ARG A 48 10.08 3.77 -14.23
N GLY A 49 10.08 4.64 -13.24
CA GLY A 49 9.55 4.32 -11.92
C GLY A 49 8.04 4.43 -11.92
N ILE A 50 7.44 3.94 -10.84
CA ILE A 50 6.01 4.07 -10.57
C ILE A 50 5.87 4.78 -9.22
N ALA A 51 4.97 5.75 -9.13
CA ALA A 51 4.61 6.40 -7.87
C ALA A 51 3.13 6.13 -7.58
N ILE A 52 2.84 5.39 -6.51
CA ILE A 52 1.50 5.06 -6.06
C ILE A 52 1.19 5.96 -4.86
N LEU A 53 0.31 6.93 -5.08
CA LEU A 53 0.08 8.05 -4.17
C LEU A 53 -1.36 8.05 -3.68
N GLY A 54 -1.55 8.14 -2.36
CA GLY A 54 -2.87 8.08 -1.75
C GLY A 54 -2.78 8.17 -0.24
N LEU A 55 -3.90 8.52 0.40
CA LEU A 55 -3.97 8.56 1.86
C LEU A 55 -3.70 7.19 2.49
N THR A 56 -3.38 7.17 3.78
CA THR A 56 -3.28 5.93 4.58
C THR A 56 -4.56 5.11 4.44
N GLY A 57 -4.42 3.79 4.43
CA GLY A 57 -5.55 2.89 4.33
C GLY A 57 -6.24 2.85 2.95
N THR A 58 -5.68 3.45 1.90
CA THR A 58 -6.24 3.32 0.53
C THR A 58 -5.84 2.02 -0.19
N GLY A 59 -5.01 1.18 0.45
CA GLY A 59 -4.57 -0.13 -0.07
C GLY A 59 -3.44 -0.06 -1.12
N LYS A 60 -2.59 0.97 -1.07
CA LYS A 60 -1.45 1.15 -1.98
C LYS A 60 -0.46 -0.02 -1.94
N SER A 61 -0.05 -0.40 -0.73
CA SER A 61 0.94 -1.45 -0.47
C SER A 61 0.39 -2.80 -0.89
N GLU A 62 -0.80 -3.14 -0.39
CA GLU A 62 -1.51 -4.38 -0.74
C GLU A 62 -1.69 -4.52 -2.26
N GLY A 63 -2.13 -3.46 -2.93
CA GLY A 63 -2.28 -3.47 -4.38
C GLY A 63 -0.99 -3.64 -5.17
N THR A 64 0.11 -3.14 -4.62
CA THR A 64 1.44 -3.34 -5.20
C THR A 64 1.85 -4.80 -5.06
N MET A 65 1.71 -5.38 -3.87
CA MET A 65 2.11 -6.76 -3.60
C MET A 65 1.33 -7.75 -4.46
N GLN A 66 0.01 -7.60 -4.57
CA GLN A 66 -0.82 -8.44 -5.44
C GLN A 66 -0.46 -8.29 -6.93
N ALA A 67 -0.11 -7.08 -7.37
CA ALA A 67 0.33 -6.88 -8.74
C ALA A 67 1.67 -7.58 -9.04
N LEU A 68 2.58 -7.64 -8.05
CA LEU A 68 3.84 -8.38 -8.17
C LEU A 68 3.60 -9.89 -8.18
N GLU A 69 2.73 -10.39 -7.29
CA GLU A 69 2.32 -11.79 -7.27
C GLU A 69 1.68 -12.23 -8.60
N ALA A 70 0.82 -11.38 -9.18
CA ALA A 70 0.21 -11.62 -10.49
C ALA A 70 1.23 -11.66 -11.66
N LEU A 71 2.41 -11.05 -11.48
CA LEU A 71 3.54 -11.18 -12.40
C LEU A 71 4.40 -12.44 -12.14
N GLY A 72 3.98 -13.30 -11.21
CA GLY A 72 4.71 -14.49 -10.79
C GLY A 72 5.91 -14.17 -9.89
N MET A 73 5.95 -13.00 -9.26
CA MET A 73 7.02 -12.63 -8.33
C MET A 73 6.61 -12.96 -6.90
N ALA A 74 7.28 -13.94 -6.30
CA ALA A 74 7.08 -14.28 -4.89
C ALA A 74 7.96 -13.42 -3.97
N GLU A 75 7.50 -13.18 -2.74
CA GLU A 75 8.35 -12.66 -1.67
C GLU A 75 9.51 -13.61 -1.37
N THR A 76 10.65 -13.05 -1.01
CA THR A 76 11.90 -13.78 -0.78
C THR A 76 12.63 -13.23 0.43
N ASN A 77 13.39 -14.08 1.09
CA ASN A 77 14.12 -13.77 2.31
C ASN A 77 15.61 -13.55 2.03
N ALA A 78 16.30 -12.91 2.97
CA ALA A 78 17.75 -12.84 2.95
C ALA A 78 18.35 -14.26 2.95
N GLY A 79 19.22 -14.55 1.98
CA GLY A 79 19.82 -15.86 1.76
C GLY A 79 19.30 -16.60 0.52
N ASP A 80 18.15 -16.20 -0.04
CA ASP A 80 17.64 -16.77 -1.28
C ASP A 80 18.51 -16.40 -2.48
N SER A 81 18.67 -17.35 -3.42
CA SER A 81 19.53 -17.17 -4.60
C SER A 81 18.96 -16.22 -5.65
N GLU A 82 17.65 -16.05 -5.67
CA GLU A 82 16.93 -15.14 -6.55
C GLU A 82 15.90 -14.36 -5.74
N ARG A 83 15.88 -13.04 -5.92
CA ARG A 83 14.99 -12.12 -5.21
C ARG A 83 14.38 -11.15 -6.23
N PRO A 84 13.27 -11.51 -6.90
CA PRO A 84 12.76 -10.78 -8.07
C PRO A 84 12.34 -9.34 -7.75
N PHE A 85 11.92 -9.10 -6.51
CA PHE A 85 11.75 -7.77 -5.96
C PHE A 85 12.24 -7.68 -4.52
N LEU A 86 12.41 -6.44 -4.05
CA LEU A 86 12.66 -6.12 -2.65
C LEU A 86 11.64 -5.08 -2.21
N LYS A 87 11.15 -5.19 -0.97
CA LYS A 87 10.29 -4.20 -0.34
C LYS A 87 11.04 -3.58 0.84
N LEU A 88 11.02 -2.25 0.93
CA LEU A 88 11.53 -1.51 2.07
C LEU A 88 10.41 -0.70 2.70
N ASP A 89 10.14 -0.99 3.96
CA ASP A 89 9.23 -0.20 4.79
C ASP A 89 10.04 0.84 5.56
N LEU A 90 9.81 2.13 5.28
CA LEU A 90 10.59 3.20 5.88
C LEU A 90 10.06 3.58 7.26
N GLY A 91 10.93 3.48 8.27
CA GLY A 91 10.66 4.07 9.59
C GLY A 91 10.55 5.60 9.55
N ALA A 92 9.84 6.17 10.52
CA ALA A 92 9.63 7.61 10.61
C ALA A 92 10.96 8.39 10.62
N ARG A 93 11.00 9.50 9.86
CA ARG A 93 12.16 10.40 9.74
C ARG A 93 13.44 9.70 9.24
N ALA A 94 13.30 8.78 8.30
CA ALA A 94 14.44 8.13 7.65
C ALA A 94 15.35 9.15 6.96
N THR A 95 16.65 8.92 7.01
CA THR A 95 17.65 9.63 6.18
C THR A 95 18.01 8.78 4.97
N LEU A 96 18.62 9.37 3.93
CA LEU A 96 19.16 8.57 2.84
C LEU A 96 20.20 7.56 3.32
N LYS A 97 20.96 7.88 4.38
CA LYS A 97 21.94 6.95 4.97
C LYS A 97 21.24 5.76 5.63
N SER A 98 20.19 5.99 6.42
CA SER A 98 19.44 4.89 7.06
C SER A 98 18.66 4.05 6.04
N LEU A 99 18.09 4.67 5.00
CA LEU A 99 17.49 3.94 3.88
C LEU A 99 18.49 3.05 3.18
N SER A 100 19.69 3.58 2.90
CA SER A 100 20.75 2.82 2.24
C SER A 100 21.25 1.65 3.08
N ALA A 101 21.30 1.83 4.41
CA ALA A 101 21.62 0.77 5.37
C ALA A 101 20.52 -0.30 5.38
N ALA A 102 19.25 0.10 5.51
CA ALA A 102 18.11 -0.80 5.49
C ALA A 102 18.04 -1.63 4.20
N LEU A 103 18.31 -1.02 3.04
CA LEU A 103 18.38 -1.76 1.77
C LEU A 103 19.47 -2.82 1.78
N LEU A 104 20.64 -2.52 2.35
CA LEU A 104 21.76 -3.46 2.39
C LEU A 104 21.48 -4.60 3.37
N GLU A 105 20.88 -4.29 4.52
CA GLU A 105 20.45 -5.27 5.52
C GLU A 105 19.35 -6.17 4.97
N GLU A 106 18.36 -5.61 4.29
CA GLU A 106 17.29 -6.35 3.62
C GLU A 106 17.86 -7.34 2.61
N LEU A 107 18.89 -6.94 1.86
CA LEU A 107 19.61 -7.82 0.96
C LEU A 107 20.30 -8.98 1.71
N GLY A 108 20.70 -8.80 2.96
CA GLY A 108 21.41 -9.78 3.79
C GLY A 108 22.85 -9.38 4.14
N TRP A 109 23.21 -8.11 3.98
CA TRP A 109 24.56 -7.60 4.25
C TRP A 109 24.54 -6.48 5.31
N PRO A 110 25.32 -6.60 6.39
CA PRO A 110 25.31 -5.59 7.45
C PRO A 110 25.96 -4.29 6.96
N ALA A 111 25.28 -3.16 7.20
CA ALA A 111 25.84 -1.84 6.98
C ALA A 111 26.88 -1.51 8.06
N ARG A 112 28.00 -0.89 7.68
CA ARG A 112 29.00 -0.42 8.66
C ARG A 112 28.76 1.05 8.96
N GLN A 113 28.99 1.45 10.20
CA GLN A 113 28.78 2.84 10.65
C GLN A 113 29.54 3.87 9.79
N LYS A 114 30.73 3.50 9.31
CA LYS A 114 31.61 4.34 8.48
C LYS A 114 31.21 4.40 7.02
N ASP A 115 30.31 3.53 6.56
CA ASP A 115 29.90 3.50 5.17
C ASP A 115 29.08 4.75 4.83
N SER A 116 29.37 5.35 3.67
CA SER A 116 28.55 6.44 3.14
C SER A 116 27.27 5.88 2.51
N ALA A 117 26.21 6.70 2.44
CA ALA A 117 24.98 6.34 1.74
C ALA A 117 25.26 5.89 0.29
N GLU A 118 26.13 6.62 -0.41
CA GLU A 118 26.53 6.29 -1.78
C GLU A 118 27.22 4.91 -1.89
N ALA A 119 28.14 4.59 -0.97
CA ALA A 119 28.86 3.32 -0.95
C ALA A 119 27.90 2.14 -0.68
N MET A 120 26.95 2.32 0.25
CA MET A 120 25.91 1.34 0.54
C MET A 120 25.01 1.13 -0.68
N LEU A 121 24.47 2.20 -1.29
CA LEU A 121 23.63 2.10 -2.49
C LEU A 121 24.36 1.46 -3.67
N ARG A 122 25.65 1.75 -3.85
CA ARG A 122 26.46 1.10 -4.88
C ARG A 122 26.58 -0.40 -4.62
N SER A 123 26.80 -0.80 -3.37
CA SER A 123 26.87 -2.21 -2.97
C SER A 123 25.51 -2.90 -3.14
N SER A 124 24.42 -2.28 -2.69
CA SER A 124 23.05 -2.80 -2.84
C SER A 124 22.71 -3.06 -4.30
N ARG A 125 23.09 -2.16 -5.23
CA ARG A 125 22.89 -2.36 -6.67
C ARG A 125 23.64 -3.57 -7.21
N ASN A 126 24.88 -3.78 -6.78
CA ASN A 126 25.67 -4.93 -7.19
C ASN A 126 25.05 -6.23 -6.69
N TYR A 127 24.48 -6.25 -5.48
CA TYR A 127 23.79 -7.41 -4.93
C TYR A 127 22.45 -7.66 -5.63
N MET A 128 21.63 -6.62 -5.83
CA MET A 128 20.39 -6.72 -6.62
C MET A 128 20.64 -7.30 -8.02
N ALA A 129 21.73 -6.90 -8.69
CA ALA A 129 22.10 -7.46 -9.99
C ALA A 129 22.41 -8.97 -9.91
N LYS A 130 23.10 -9.42 -8.85
CA LYS A 130 23.43 -10.84 -8.63
C LYS A 130 22.23 -11.68 -8.24
N LEU A 131 21.29 -11.11 -7.50
CA LEU A 131 20.06 -11.75 -7.03
C LEU A 131 18.92 -11.67 -8.05
N ASN A 132 19.20 -11.20 -9.26
CA ASN A 132 18.23 -11.01 -10.33
C ASN A 132 17.05 -10.08 -9.96
N THR A 133 17.22 -9.18 -8.98
CA THR A 133 16.20 -8.22 -8.56
C THR A 133 15.87 -7.24 -9.67
N LYS A 134 14.57 -7.13 -10.00
CA LYS A 134 14.05 -6.25 -11.06
C LYS A 134 13.25 -5.09 -10.51
N ILE A 135 12.65 -5.24 -9.33
CA ILE A 135 11.76 -4.23 -8.73
C ILE A 135 12.25 -3.88 -7.33
N LEU A 136 12.25 -2.59 -7.01
CA LEU A 136 12.47 -2.10 -5.65
C LEU A 136 11.24 -1.30 -5.22
N VAL A 137 10.49 -1.83 -4.26
CA VAL A 137 9.37 -1.16 -3.61
C VAL A 137 9.90 -0.38 -2.41
N ILE A 138 9.62 0.91 -2.36
CA ILE A 138 9.91 1.77 -1.21
C ILE A 138 8.58 2.29 -0.70
N ASP A 139 8.15 1.77 0.45
CA ASP A 139 6.92 2.16 1.11
C ASP A 139 7.14 3.33 2.05
N GLU A 140 6.08 4.11 2.27
CA GLU A 140 6.08 5.33 3.08
C GLU A 140 7.21 6.32 2.68
N ILE A 141 7.39 6.56 1.37
CA ILE A 141 8.49 7.37 0.82
C ILE A 141 8.58 8.78 1.41
N GLN A 142 7.45 9.34 1.89
CA GLN A 142 7.41 10.63 2.58
C GLN A 142 8.11 10.63 3.94
N HIS A 143 8.43 9.46 4.51
CA HIS A 143 9.25 9.36 5.72
C HIS A 143 10.71 9.73 5.50
N ILE A 144 11.19 9.76 4.25
CA ILE A 144 12.52 10.29 3.96
C ILE A 144 12.52 11.79 4.26
N ARG A 145 13.43 12.22 5.12
CA ARG A 145 13.60 13.62 5.48
C ARG A 145 13.80 14.46 4.22
N SER A 146 12.88 15.41 4.00
CA SER A 146 12.90 16.32 2.86
C SER A 146 12.48 17.76 3.24
N THR A 147 12.62 18.12 4.52
CA THR A 147 12.14 19.40 5.07
C THR A 147 13.04 20.58 4.68
N GLY A 148 14.34 20.35 4.51
CA GLY A 148 15.29 21.36 4.01
C GLY A 148 15.46 21.30 2.49
N LYS A 149 15.87 22.43 1.89
CA LYS A 149 16.20 22.50 0.46
C LYS A 149 17.23 21.44 0.05
N GLN A 150 18.32 21.31 0.82
CA GLN A 150 19.37 20.33 0.57
C GLN A 150 18.83 18.89 0.68
N ASP A 151 18.09 18.57 1.74
CA ASP A 151 17.51 17.23 1.91
C ASP A 151 16.57 16.86 0.74
N ARG A 152 15.79 17.84 0.23
CA ARG A 152 14.94 17.65 -0.95
C ARG A 152 15.74 17.43 -2.22
N GLU A 153 16.81 18.19 -2.45
CA GLU A 153 17.72 18.00 -3.58
C GLU A 153 18.40 16.62 -3.52
N ASP A 154 18.87 16.21 -2.35
CA ASP A 154 19.48 14.90 -2.12
C ASP A 154 18.49 13.76 -2.42
N LEU A 155 17.24 13.90 -1.96
CA LEU A 155 16.17 12.95 -2.26
C LEU A 155 15.88 12.90 -3.76
N GLN A 156 15.79 14.04 -4.43
CA GLN A 156 15.59 14.09 -5.88
C GLN A 156 16.72 13.40 -6.63
N ASP A 157 17.97 13.64 -6.24
CA ASP A 157 19.14 13.02 -6.85
C ASP A 157 19.19 11.51 -6.58
N PHE A 158 18.78 11.07 -5.39
CA PHE A 158 18.58 9.66 -5.09
C PHE A 158 17.54 9.03 -6.03
N LEU A 159 16.34 9.62 -6.15
CA LEU A 159 15.26 9.12 -7.01
C LEU A 159 15.65 9.11 -8.48
N LYS A 160 16.37 10.15 -8.96
CA LYS A 160 16.95 10.21 -10.30
C LYS A 160 17.93 9.07 -10.49
N SER A 161 18.74 8.79 -9.48
CA SER A 161 19.71 7.71 -9.54
C SER A 161 19.01 6.38 -9.81
N LEU A 162 17.90 6.06 -9.13
CA LEU A 162 17.21 4.76 -9.26
C LEU A 162 16.79 4.45 -10.70
N VAL A 163 16.37 5.47 -11.45
CA VAL A 163 15.88 5.35 -12.84
C VAL A 163 16.97 5.54 -13.91
N LYS A 164 18.23 5.81 -13.54
CA LYS A 164 19.33 5.94 -14.51
C LYS A 164 19.66 4.59 -15.17
N PRO A 165 19.80 4.52 -16.52
CA PRO A 165 20.21 3.30 -17.21
C PRO A 165 21.61 2.84 -16.76
N ARG A 166 21.73 1.58 -16.31
CA ARG A 166 23.00 0.96 -15.88
C ARG A 166 22.86 -0.55 -15.69
N VAL A 167 24.00 -1.24 -15.47
CA VAL A 167 24.00 -2.64 -15.03
C VAL A 167 23.30 -2.76 -13.67
N GLY A 168 22.42 -3.77 -13.52
CA GLY A 168 21.60 -3.91 -12.31
C GLY A 168 20.47 -2.89 -12.20
N GLN A 169 19.97 -2.38 -13.34
CA GLN A 169 18.82 -1.49 -13.38
C GLN A 169 17.59 -2.17 -12.80
N ILE A 170 16.82 -1.39 -12.02
CA ILE A 170 15.58 -1.81 -11.38
C ILE A 170 14.44 -0.85 -11.77
N ILE A 171 13.21 -1.30 -11.54
CA ILE A 171 12.00 -0.48 -11.59
C ILE A 171 11.70 -0.05 -10.15
N PRO A 172 11.86 1.23 -9.80
CA PRO A 172 11.48 1.71 -8.48
C PRO A 172 9.95 1.90 -8.42
N ILE A 173 9.32 1.34 -7.41
CA ILE A 173 7.92 1.60 -7.04
C ILE A 173 7.94 2.38 -5.73
N LEU A 174 7.51 3.64 -5.79
CA LEU A 174 7.42 4.51 -4.62
C LEU A 174 5.97 4.52 -4.15
N ILE A 175 5.74 4.17 -2.90
CA ILE A 175 4.43 4.24 -2.27
C ILE A 175 4.48 5.35 -1.23
N GLY A 176 3.46 6.21 -1.23
CA GLY A 176 3.38 7.24 -0.20
C GLY A 176 2.18 8.15 -0.29
N MET A 177 2.25 9.23 0.46
CA MET A 177 1.17 10.20 0.61
C MET A 177 1.04 11.13 -0.60
N PRO A 178 -0.16 11.71 -0.86
CA PRO A 178 -0.41 12.54 -2.03
C PRO A 178 0.55 13.72 -2.21
N GLU A 179 1.03 14.31 -1.10
CA GLU A 179 1.93 15.47 -1.05
C GLU A 179 3.30 15.15 -1.63
N PHE A 180 3.71 13.86 -1.65
CA PHE A 180 4.95 13.44 -2.28
C PHE A 180 4.98 13.73 -3.79
N ASN A 181 3.82 13.90 -4.41
CA ASN A 181 3.73 14.36 -5.79
C ASN A 181 4.49 15.69 -6.01
N ASP A 182 4.54 16.58 -5.02
CA ASP A 182 5.19 17.87 -5.15
C ASP A 182 6.71 17.72 -5.28
N VAL A 183 7.31 16.73 -4.61
CA VAL A 183 8.73 16.40 -4.74
C VAL A 183 9.04 15.97 -6.17
N LEU A 184 8.21 15.08 -6.73
CA LEU A 184 8.36 14.60 -8.12
C LEU A 184 8.11 15.71 -9.14
N ALA A 185 7.03 16.48 -8.97
CA ALA A 185 6.61 17.52 -9.92
C ALA A 185 7.56 18.73 -9.93
N SER A 186 8.25 18.99 -8.82
CA SER A 186 9.24 20.08 -8.74
C SER A 186 10.51 19.83 -9.56
N ASP A 187 10.71 18.63 -10.10
CA ASP A 187 11.82 18.31 -10.98
C ASP A 187 11.31 17.65 -12.27
N GLY A 188 11.47 18.33 -13.41
CA GLY A 188 10.95 17.86 -14.68
C GLY A 188 11.57 16.54 -15.18
N GLN A 189 12.74 16.13 -14.69
CA GLN A 189 13.31 14.81 -15.01
C GLN A 189 12.62 13.71 -14.23
N LEU A 190 12.31 13.95 -12.94
CA LEU A 190 11.57 13.01 -12.11
C LEU A 190 10.12 12.88 -12.57
N ASP A 191 9.44 14.00 -12.81
CA ASP A 191 8.03 14.03 -13.21
C ASP A 191 7.75 13.18 -14.45
N ARG A 192 8.67 13.21 -15.43
CA ARG A 192 8.58 12.42 -16.66
C ARG A 192 8.98 10.94 -16.49
N ARG A 193 9.80 10.63 -15.48
CA ARG A 193 10.35 9.29 -15.26
C ARG A 193 9.53 8.44 -14.28
N TYR A 194 8.67 9.05 -13.48
CA TYR A 194 7.77 8.33 -12.57
C TYR A 194 6.32 8.39 -13.07
N ARG A 195 5.80 7.24 -13.52
CA ARG A 195 4.37 7.11 -13.87
C ARG A 195 3.55 7.11 -12.58
N LYS A 196 2.52 7.95 -12.49
CA LYS A 196 1.75 8.14 -11.25
C LYS A 196 0.46 7.34 -11.26
N VAL A 197 0.16 6.66 -10.16
CA VAL A 197 -1.15 6.08 -9.85
C VAL A 197 -1.67 6.79 -8.61
N ARG A 198 -2.72 7.60 -8.75
CA ARG A 198 -3.37 8.28 -7.63
C ARG A 198 -4.55 7.47 -7.16
N MET A 199 -4.53 7.04 -5.90
CA MET A 199 -5.63 6.34 -5.25
C MET A 199 -6.82 7.27 -5.08
N SER A 200 -8.01 6.73 -5.20
CA SER A 200 -9.26 7.45 -5.03
C SER A 200 -9.84 7.14 -3.64
N SER A 201 -10.39 8.16 -2.97
CA SER A 201 -11.27 7.95 -1.83
C SER A 201 -12.67 7.59 -2.30
N PHE A 202 -13.43 6.94 -1.42
CA PHE A 202 -14.83 6.60 -1.59
C PHE A 202 -15.70 7.86 -1.50
N ASP A 203 -16.53 8.11 -2.51
CA ASP A 203 -17.42 9.27 -2.56
C ASP A 203 -18.83 8.90 -2.08
N PRO A 204 -19.35 9.47 -0.97
CA PRO A 204 -20.69 9.21 -0.46
C PRO A 204 -21.81 9.40 -1.48
N ALA A 205 -21.62 10.26 -2.49
CA ALA A 205 -22.62 10.50 -3.53
C ALA A 205 -22.71 9.35 -4.54
N SER A 206 -21.64 8.57 -4.74
CA SER A 206 -21.56 7.60 -5.84
C SER A 206 -21.13 6.18 -5.44
N ASP A 207 -20.52 5.99 -4.27
CA ASP A 207 -19.92 4.72 -3.85
C ASP A 207 -20.72 3.91 -2.81
N LEU A 208 -21.92 4.33 -2.40
CA LEU A 208 -22.74 3.59 -1.41
C LEU A 208 -22.97 2.11 -1.81
N ALA A 209 -23.38 1.88 -3.05
CA ALA A 209 -23.60 0.53 -3.56
C ALA A 209 -22.29 -0.27 -3.65
N ARG A 210 -21.16 0.42 -3.86
CA ARG A 210 -19.84 -0.20 -3.88
C ARG A 210 -19.41 -0.63 -2.48
N THR A 211 -19.68 0.19 -1.46
CA THR A 211 -19.42 -0.13 -0.05
C THR A 211 -20.18 -1.38 0.38
N ILE A 212 -21.46 -1.52 0.01
CA ILE A 212 -22.24 -2.73 0.29
C ILE A 212 -21.65 -3.96 -0.43
N ARG A 213 -21.19 -3.80 -1.68
CA ARG A 213 -20.50 -4.90 -2.39
C ARG A 213 -19.22 -5.34 -1.67
N VAL A 214 -18.44 -4.40 -1.14
CA VAL A 214 -17.25 -4.73 -0.33
C VAL A 214 -17.66 -5.56 0.88
N LEU A 215 -18.66 -5.11 1.65
CA LEU A 215 -19.15 -5.88 2.80
C LEU A 215 -19.59 -7.30 2.40
N LYS A 216 -20.32 -7.43 1.29
CA LYS A 216 -20.79 -8.73 0.79
C LYS A 216 -19.66 -9.70 0.50
N ILE A 217 -18.61 -9.27 -0.19
CA ILE A 217 -17.49 -10.16 -0.50
C ILE A 217 -16.75 -10.56 0.78
N VAL A 218 -16.62 -9.66 1.76
CA VAL A 218 -16.04 -10.00 3.07
C VAL A 218 -16.88 -11.06 3.79
N ALA A 219 -18.20 -10.89 3.83
CA ALA A 219 -19.10 -11.82 4.52
C ALA A 219 -19.19 -13.20 3.84
N GLU A 220 -19.12 -13.24 2.51
CA GLU A 220 -19.03 -14.49 1.73
C GLU A 220 -17.80 -15.30 2.12
N ASN A 221 -16.65 -14.66 2.33
CA ASN A 221 -15.42 -15.32 2.77
C ASN A 221 -15.50 -15.86 4.21
N THR A 222 -16.40 -15.34 5.05
CA THR A 222 -16.62 -15.82 6.42
C THR A 222 -17.79 -16.79 6.55
N GLY A 223 -18.58 -16.99 5.49
CA GLY A 223 -19.78 -17.84 5.48
C GLY A 223 -20.97 -17.26 6.28
N ILE A 224 -20.93 -15.98 6.65
CA ILE A 224 -21.98 -15.33 7.46
C ILE A 224 -22.96 -14.61 6.54
N ALA A 225 -24.26 -14.78 6.80
CA ALA A 225 -25.29 -14.06 6.07
C ALA A 225 -25.31 -12.57 6.42
N LEU A 226 -25.69 -11.70 5.50
CA LEU A 226 -25.84 -10.26 5.78
C LEU A 226 -27.25 -9.96 6.26
N GLY A 227 -27.37 -9.34 7.44
CA GLY A 227 -28.66 -8.89 7.96
C GLY A 227 -29.15 -7.61 7.29
N ALA A 228 -30.46 -7.35 7.36
CA ALA A 228 -31.08 -6.19 6.70
C ALA A 228 -30.47 -4.84 7.13
N SER A 229 -30.01 -4.72 8.38
CA SER A 229 -29.42 -3.49 8.93
C SER A 229 -28.14 -3.02 8.20
N VAL A 230 -27.38 -3.93 7.59
CA VAL A 230 -26.11 -3.61 6.91
C VAL A 230 -26.26 -3.52 5.38
N MET A 231 -27.48 -3.69 4.88
CA MET A 231 -27.82 -3.61 3.45
C MET A 231 -28.45 -2.26 3.08
N THR A 232 -28.33 -1.26 3.95
CA THR A 232 -28.93 0.07 3.76
C THR A 232 -27.92 1.10 3.27
N GLN A 233 -28.40 2.12 2.56
CA GLN A 233 -27.58 3.27 2.18
C GLN A 233 -27.06 4.04 3.40
N ASN A 234 -27.85 4.15 4.47
CA ASN A 234 -27.42 4.81 5.69
C ASN A 234 -26.25 4.07 6.35
N PHE A 235 -26.31 2.73 6.45
CA PHE A 235 -25.18 1.94 6.92
C PHE A 235 -23.94 2.12 6.04
N ALA A 236 -24.10 2.10 4.71
CA ALA A 236 -23.00 2.29 3.78
C ALA A 236 -22.29 3.65 4.00
N ALA A 237 -23.06 4.73 4.19
CA ALA A 237 -22.51 6.05 4.49
C ALA A 237 -21.74 6.07 5.82
N ARG A 238 -22.28 5.44 6.87
CA ARG A 238 -21.61 5.29 8.18
C ARG A 238 -20.31 4.51 8.08
N LEU A 239 -20.32 3.41 7.33
CA LEU A 239 -19.13 2.59 7.10
C LEU A 239 -18.05 3.35 6.31
N MET A 240 -18.43 4.11 5.29
CA MET A 240 -17.51 4.97 4.55
C MET A 240 -16.89 6.04 5.47
N HIS A 241 -17.72 6.68 6.29
CA HIS A 241 -17.25 7.66 7.26
C HIS A 241 -16.28 7.03 8.26
N ALA A 242 -16.68 5.93 8.93
CA ALA A 242 -15.86 5.15 9.85
C ALA A 242 -14.51 4.73 9.26
N GLY A 243 -14.50 4.34 7.98
CA GLY A 243 -13.29 4.00 7.24
C GLY A 243 -12.56 5.20 6.62
N MET A 244 -12.82 6.43 7.06
CA MET A 244 -12.20 7.66 6.52
C MET A 244 -12.24 7.76 4.99
N TYR A 245 -13.27 7.18 4.37
CA TYR A 245 -13.44 7.07 2.94
C TYR A 245 -12.29 6.36 2.21
N ALA A 246 -11.50 5.55 2.92
CA ALA A 246 -10.37 4.82 2.39
C ALA A 246 -10.72 3.33 2.24
N PHE A 247 -10.45 2.75 1.06
CA PHE A 247 -10.87 1.38 0.73
C PHE A 247 -10.38 0.33 1.72
N GLY A 248 -9.10 0.38 2.10
CA GLY A 248 -8.47 -0.53 3.05
C GLY A 248 -9.09 -0.42 4.43
N GLU A 249 -9.33 0.79 4.94
CA GLU A 249 -10.02 0.99 6.23
C GLU A 249 -11.45 0.45 6.21
N ILE A 250 -12.19 0.66 5.11
CA ILE A 250 -13.52 0.08 4.93
C ILE A 250 -13.43 -1.46 5.00
N CYS A 251 -12.43 -2.07 4.34
CA CYS A 251 -12.22 -3.52 4.39
C CYS A 251 -11.88 -3.99 5.81
N VAL A 252 -11.02 -3.26 6.53
CA VAL A 252 -10.65 -3.56 7.92
C VAL A 252 -11.89 -3.56 8.82
N TRP A 253 -12.75 -2.53 8.74
CA TRP A 253 -14.00 -2.50 9.50
C TRP A 253 -14.94 -3.65 9.16
N CYS A 254 -15.07 -4.00 7.87
CA CYS A 254 -15.87 -5.15 7.45
C CYS A 254 -15.32 -6.46 8.04
N GLN A 255 -14.01 -6.67 7.98
CA GLN A 255 -13.35 -7.87 8.50
C GLN A 255 -13.46 -7.98 10.02
N ARG A 256 -13.27 -6.87 10.75
CA ARG A 256 -13.43 -6.82 12.21
C ARG A 256 -14.85 -7.22 12.60
N ALA A 257 -15.86 -6.60 11.99
CA ALA A 257 -17.26 -6.89 12.30
C ALA A 257 -17.67 -8.31 11.90
N ALA A 258 -17.27 -8.80 10.72
CA ALA A 258 -17.53 -10.17 10.28
C ALA A 258 -16.85 -11.20 11.20
N SER A 259 -15.60 -10.95 11.59
CA SER A 259 -14.90 -11.81 12.55
C SER A 259 -15.54 -11.80 13.94
N LYS A 260 -16.14 -10.68 14.34
CA LYS A 260 -16.89 -10.59 15.59
C LYS A 260 -18.17 -11.43 15.53
N ALA A 261 -18.97 -11.25 14.49
CA ALA A 261 -20.17 -12.04 14.24
C ALA A 261 -19.86 -13.56 14.23
N TYR A 262 -18.75 -13.94 13.60
CA TYR A 262 -18.27 -15.32 13.57
C TYR A 262 -17.94 -15.86 14.96
N ARG A 263 -17.20 -15.09 15.77
CA ARG A 263 -16.81 -15.50 17.13
C ARG A 263 -17.99 -15.56 18.11
N SER A 264 -19.05 -14.79 17.85
CA SER A 264 -20.28 -14.84 18.62
C SER A 264 -21.29 -15.88 18.13
N ASP A 265 -20.92 -16.71 17.15
CA ASP A 265 -21.81 -17.72 16.53
C ASP A 265 -23.13 -17.10 16.04
N ALA A 266 -23.04 -15.89 15.46
CA ALA A 266 -24.20 -15.16 14.97
C ALA A 266 -24.65 -15.67 13.59
N ASP A 267 -25.96 -15.81 13.41
CA ASP A 267 -26.55 -16.21 12.13
C ASP A 267 -26.32 -15.16 11.02
N GLU A 268 -26.35 -13.88 11.39
CA GLU A 268 -26.25 -12.75 10.47
C GLU A 268 -25.29 -11.65 10.97
N LEU A 269 -24.54 -11.05 10.04
CA LEU A 269 -23.78 -9.84 10.27
C LEU A 269 -24.73 -8.64 10.27
N VAL A 270 -24.99 -8.10 11.46
CA VAL A 270 -25.80 -6.89 11.68
C VAL A 270 -24.97 -5.68 12.15
N ILE A 271 -25.58 -4.48 12.12
CA ILE A 271 -24.92 -3.23 12.51
C ILE A 271 -24.40 -3.24 13.96
N ALA A 272 -25.02 -4.00 14.86
CA ALA A 272 -24.57 -4.13 16.25
C ALA A 272 -23.11 -4.61 16.36
N HIS A 273 -22.67 -5.50 15.45
CA HIS A 273 -21.26 -5.93 15.42
C HIS A 273 -20.30 -4.78 15.09
N PHE A 274 -20.69 -3.87 14.18
CA PHE A 274 -19.90 -2.68 13.86
C PHE A 274 -19.89 -1.69 15.04
N GLN A 275 -21.03 -1.50 15.70
CA GLN A 275 -21.14 -0.64 16.88
C GLN A 275 -20.20 -1.13 17.99
N ASP A 276 -20.24 -2.42 18.29
CA ASP A 276 -19.39 -3.00 19.34
C ASP A 276 -17.91 -3.00 18.96
N CYS A 277 -17.56 -3.35 17.70
CA CYS A 277 -16.18 -3.27 17.22
C CYS A 277 -15.63 -1.85 17.31
N TYR A 278 -16.40 -0.86 16.86
CA TYR A 278 -15.94 0.53 16.89
C TYR A 278 -15.74 1.03 18.32
N ARG A 279 -16.66 0.69 19.24
CA ARG A 279 -16.51 1.02 20.66
C ARG A 279 -15.23 0.41 21.26
N GLU A 280 -14.92 -0.84 20.92
CA GLU A 280 -13.75 -1.55 21.47
C GLU A 280 -12.43 -1.01 20.92
N GLU A 281 -12.38 -0.67 19.63
CA GLU A 281 -11.16 -0.16 18.98
C GLU A 281 -10.88 1.31 19.33
N GLU A 282 -11.93 2.15 19.36
CA GLU A 282 -11.78 3.60 19.53
C GLU A 282 -12.08 4.10 20.95
N ASP A 283 -12.43 3.20 21.88
CA ASP A 283 -12.79 3.47 23.28
C ASP A 283 -13.75 4.68 23.41
N CYS A 284 -14.84 4.65 22.64
CA CYS A 284 -15.72 5.80 22.47
C CYS A 284 -17.10 5.62 23.13
N VAL A 285 -17.71 6.71 23.57
CA VAL A 285 -19.12 6.74 24.00
C VAL A 285 -20.07 6.63 22.79
N PRO A 286 -21.34 6.22 22.97
CA PRO A 286 -22.28 6.05 21.86
C PRO A 286 -22.46 7.28 20.96
N ALA A 287 -22.42 8.49 21.53
CA ALA A 287 -22.52 9.74 20.77
C ALA A 287 -21.32 10.01 19.84
N LEU A 288 -20.20 9.30 20.02
CA LEU A 288 -19.01 9.38 19.18
C LEU A 288 -18.82 8.12 18.31
N ASN A 289 -19.80 7.21 18.31
CA ASN A 289 -19.77 6.02 17.48
C ASN A 289 -20.54 6.29 16.17
N PRO A 290 -19.88 6.27 15.00
CA PRO A 290 -20.53 6.58 13.73
C PRO A 290 -21.54 5.52 13.29
N PHE A 291 -21.61 4.36 13.94
CA PHE A 291 -22.65 3.35 13.71
C PHE A 291 -23.87 3.52 14.65
N ILE A 292 -23.84 4.50 15.56
CA ILE A 292 -24.93 4.81 16.51
C ILE A 292 -25.44 6.24 16.32
N ALA A 293 -24.56 7.24 16.34
CA ALA A 293 -24.94 8.67 16.37
C ALA A 293 -25.74 9.09 15.12
N ASP A 294 -26.81 9.86 15.27
CA ASP A 294 -27.61 10.32 14.13
C ASP A 294 -26.84 11.31 13.25
N ASP A 295 -26.02 12.16 13.85
CA ASP A 295 -25.18 13.18 13.24
C ASP A 295 -23.73 12.69 13.00
N PHE A 296 -23.58 11.40 12.63
CA PHE A 296 -22.29 10.73 12.52
C PHE A 296 -21.28 11.47 11.63
N GLU A 297 -21.73 12.18 10.59
CA GLU A 297 -20.88 12.94 9.67
C GLU A 297 -20.05 14.05 10.37
N THR A 298 -20.50 14.50 11.54
CA THR A 298 -19.83 15.54 12.33
C THR A 298 -18.71 14.98 13.23
N ILE A 299 -18.68 13.66 13.41
CA ILE A 299 -17.68 12.99 14.23
C ILE A 299 -16.31 13.08 13.53
N LYS A 300 -15.30 13.58 14.26
CA LYS A 300 -13.94 13.63 13.75
C LYS A 300 -13.25 12.30 13.95
N ILE A 301 -13.05 11.56 12.87
CA ILE A 301 -12.28 10.32 12.87
C ILE A 301 -10.80 10.64 12.65
N LYS A 302 -9.94 10.06 13.48
CA LYS A 302 -8.49 10.22 13.37
C LYS A 302 -7.90 9.04 12.61
N PRO A 303 -6.84 9.26 11.81
CA PRO A 303 -6.06 8.15 11.26
C PRO A 303 -5.47 7.30 12.40
N GLN A 304 -5.53 5.97 12.29
CA GLN A 304 -4.71 5.08 13.10
C GLN A 304 -3.25 5.24 12.63
N GLU A 305 -2.33 5.58 13.54
CA GLU A 305 -0.88 5.74 13.27
C GLU A 305 -0.17 4.40 13.10
#